data_AF-A0A8H4V029-F1
#
_entry.id   AF-A0A8H4V029-F1
#
_cell.length_a   1.000
_cell.length_b   1.000
_cell.length_c   1.000
_cell.angle_alpha   90.00
_cell.angle_beta   90.00
_cell.angle_gamma   90.00
#
_symmetry.space_group_name_H-M   'P 1'
#
loop_
_entity.id
_entity.type
_entity.pdbx_description
1 polymer ?
#
loop_
_entity_poly.entity_id
_entity_poly.type
_entity_poly.pdbx_seq_one_letter_code
_entity_poly.pdbx_strand_id
1 'polypeptide(L)'
;MVDGDLFDKLEEIARSIRNNGRPFGGIQLVVTGDFFQLPPVPETSARDAKFAFDAATWNTSIQHTILLTHVFRQKDPVFAEMLNQMRLGKITPQTTEAFKKLSRPLDFHDDLDATELFPTRAEVENANGVRMSRLSGEVMVFNAQDSGSIQDVQMRDRLLANCMAPPVIHLKKGAQVMLIKNMEDNLVNGSLGKIVAFMDEATFDYYRNNEDEFTGE
;
A
#
# COMPACT_ATOMS: atom_id res chain seq x y z
N MET A 1 -11.22 1.51 5.26
CA MET A 1 -10.54 0.23 5.58
C MET A 1 -10.62 -0.21 7.06
N VAL A 2 -10.78 0.67 8.06
CA VAL A 2 -11.01 0.21 9.44
C VAL A 2 -12.46 -0.27 9.59
N ASP A 3 -12.64 -1.47 10.15
CA ASP A 3 -13.95 -2.07 10.44
C ASP A 3 -14.55 -1.48 11.73
N GLY A 4 -15.87 -1.33 11.77
CA GLY A 4 -16.59 -0.74 12.90
C GLY A 4 -16.48 -1.54 14.20
N ASP A 5 -16.40 -2.87 14.14
CA ASP A 5 -16.20 -3.68 15.35
C ASP A 5 -14.77 -3.56 15.88
N LEU A 6 -13.78 -3.42 14.99
CA LEU A 6 -12.42 -3.13 15.42
C LEU A 6 -12.36 -1.79 16.15
N PHE A 7 -13.09 -0.78 15.65
CA PHE A 7 -13.19 0.52 16.32
C PHE A 7 -13.79 0.39 17.72
N ASP A 8 -14.94 -0.30 17.85
CA ASP A 8 -15.60 -0.53 19.15
C ASP A 8 -14.70 -1.31 20.14
N LYS A 9 -13.97 -2.32 19.67
CA LYS A 9 -13.02 -3.09 20.51
C LYS A 9 -11.87 -2.21 21.02
N LEU A 10 -11.28 -1.38 20.15
CA LEU A 10 -10.20 -0.47 20.54
C LEU A 10 -10.67 0.55 21.58
N GLU A 11 -11.90 1.03 21.44
CA GLU A 11 -12.55 1.93 22.38
C GLU A 11 -12.64 1.32 23.78
N GLU A 12 -13.17 0.09 23.86
CA GLU A 12 -13.34 -0.66 25.11
C GLU A 12 -11.99 -0.96 25.78
N ILE A 13 -11.01 -1.42 25.00
CA ILE A 13 -9.64 -1.69 25.47
C ILE A 13 -9.03 -0.41 26.07
N ALA A 14 -9.17 0.72 25.39
CA ALA A 14 -8.62 1.98 25.85
C ALA A 14 -9.26 2.46 27.16
N ARG A 15 -10.60 2.33 27.31
CA ARG A 15 -11.29 2.63 28.58
C ARG A 15 -10.81 1.74 29.72
N SER A 16 -10.71 0.43 29.46
CA SER A 16 -10.34 -0.58 30.45
C SER A 16 -8.91 -0.37 30.95
N ILE A 17 -7.93 -0.28 30.05
CA ILE A 17 -6.51 -0.11 30.40
C ILE A 17 -6.27 1.21 31.15
N ARG A 18 -6.97 2.27 30.77
CA ARG A 18 -6.78 3.61 31.38
C ARG A 18 -7.66 3.83 32.60
N ASN A 19 -8.52 2.88 32.95
CA ASN A 19 -9.53 2.99 33.99
C ASN A 19 -10.29 4.33 33.93
N ASN A 20 -10.74 4.70 32.73
CA ASN A 20 -11.38 6.00 32.47
C ASN A 20 -12.62 5.80 31.61
N GLY A 21 -13.79 6.17 32.13
CA GLY A 21 -15.09 6.00 31.46
C GLY A 21 -15.35 6.95 30.28
N ARG A 22 -14.45 7.92 30.02
CA ARG A 22 -14.56 8.78 28.82
C ARG A 22 -14.28 7.96 27.54
N PRO A 23 -14.82 8.37 26.38
CA PRO A 23 -14.52 7.73 25.11
C PRO A 23 -13.01 7.50 24.88
N PHE A 24 -12.63 6.30 24.43
CA PHE A 24 -11.24 5.86 24.27
C PHE A 24 -10.36 6.08 25.53
N GLY A 25 -10.94 5.98 26.72
CA GLY A 25 -10.21 6.26 27.98
C GLY A 25 -9.70 7.70 28.09
N GLY A 26 -10.32 8.64 27.38
CA GLY A 26 -9.92 10.04 27.32
C GLY A 26 -8.73 10.34 26.40
N ILE A 27 -8.36 9.42 25.50
CA ILE A 27 -7.39 9.67 24.44
C ILE A 27 -8.00 10.65 23.43
N GLN A 28 -7.24 11.67 23.03
CA GLN A 28 -7.64 12.53 21.93
C GLN A 28 -7.52 11.75 20.61
N LEU A 29 -8.63 11.64 19.88
CA LEU A 29 -8.64 10.99 18.57
C LEU A 29 -8.47 12.02 17.46
N VAL A 30 -7.56 11.72 16.54
CA VAL A 30 -7.46 12.37 15.23
C VAL A 30 -7.58 11.28 14.18
N VAL A 31 -8.70 11.26 13.48
CA VAL A 31 -9.01 10.27 12.44
C VAL A 31 -9.05 10.97 11.09
N THR A 32 -8.46 10.34 10.08
CA THR A 32 -8.43 10.84 8.70
C THR A 32 -8.71 9.69 7.74
N GLY A 33 -9.39 9.99 6.63
CA GLY A 33 -9.74 9.01 5.62
C GLY A 33 -10.83 9.51 4.68
N ASP A 34 -11.19 8.67 3.72
CA ASP A 34 -12.27 8.91 2.77
C ASP A 34 -13.12 7.65 2.64
N PHE A 35 -14.37 7.73 3.11
CA PHE A 35 -15.30 6.60 3.09
C PHE A 35 -15.85 6.27 1.70
N PHE A 36 -15.61 7.12 0.69
CA PHE A 36 -15.89 6.78 -0.71
C PHE A 36 -14.77 5.95 -1.38
N GLN A 37 -13.66 5.70 -0.68
CA GLN A 37 -12.61 4.80 -1.15
C GLN A 37 -12.88 3.36 -0.69
N LEU A 38 -11.84 2.54 -0.54
CA LEU A 38 -11.99 1.12 -0.25
C LEU A 38 -12.65 0.86 1.13
N PRO A 39 -13.71 0.03 1.16
CA PRO A 39 -14.34 -0.39 2.42
C PRO A 39 -13.41 -1.29 3.24
N PRO A 40 -13.73 -1.57 4.52
CA PRO A 40 -13.05 -2.66 5.22
C PRO A 40 -13.24 -3.99 4.49
N VAL A 41 -12.21 -4.84 4.52
CA VAL A 41 -12.25 -6.18 3.91
C VAL A 41 -12.83 -7.14 4.96
N PRO A 42 -13.99 -7.76 4.74
CA PRO A 42 -14.56 -8.72 5.69
C PRO A 42 -13.68 -9.97 5.81
N GLU A 43 -13.46 -10.46 7.03
CA GLU A 43 -12.70 -11.71 7.27
C GLU A 43 -13.42 -12.94 6.70
N THR A 44 -14.74 -12.88 6.56
CA THR A 44 -15.56 -13.97 6.00
C THR A 44 -16.61 -13.40 5.05
N SER A 45 -16.91 -14.14 3.98
CA SER A 45 -17.92 -13.78 2.98
C SER A 45 -19.36 -13.73 3.53
N ALA A 46 -19.58 -14.19 4.77
CA ALA A 46 -20.89 -14.22 5.41
C ALA A 46 -21.24 -12.93 6.15
N ARG A 47 -20.31 -11.97 6.25
CA ARG A 47 -20.52 -10.73 6.99
C ARG A 47 -20.35 -9.52 6.09
N ASP A 48 -21.35 -8.63 6.12
CA ASP A 48 -21.25 -7.33 5.46
C ASP A 48 -20.15 -6.47 6.12
N ALA A 49 -19.44 -5.72 5.29
CA ALA A 49 -18.45 -4.75 5.74
C ALA A 49 -19.12 -3.67 6.61
N LYS A 50 -18.75 -3.58 7.89
CA LYS A 50 -19.24 -2.53 8.79
C LYS A 50 -18.26 -1.37 8.77
N PHE A 51 -18.66 -0.21 8.26
CA PHE A 51 -17.77 0.95 8.23
C PHE A 51 -17.48 1.45 9.65
N ALA A 52 -16.34 2.10 9.83
CA ALA A 52 -15.96 2.70 11.12
C ALA A 52 -17.01 3.69 11.65
N PHE A 53 -17.67 4.46 10.76
CA PHE A 53 -18.73 5.39 11.16
C PHE A 53 -20.03 4.72 11.62
N ASP A 54 -20.21 3.43 11.34
CA ASP A 54 -21.32 2.61 11.82
C ASP A 54 -21.00 1.93 13.17
N ALA A 55 -19.82 2.18 13.76
CA ALA A 55 -19.47 1.68 15.08
C ALA A 55 -20.38 2.28 16.16
N ALA A 56 -20.76 1.49 17.16
CA ALA A 56 -21.68 1.93 18.21
C ALA A 56 -21.11 3.12 19.01
N THR A 57 -19.78 3.14 19.16
CA THR A 57 -19.05 4.16 19.90
C THR A 57 -18.61 5.35 19.05
N TRP A 58 -18.80 5.32 17.71
CA TRP A 58 -18.31 6.37 16.81
C TRP A 58 -18.85 7.74 17.16
N ASN A 59 -20.18 7.88 17.27
CA ASN A 59 -20.84 9.16 17.55
C ASN A 59 -20.49 9.74 18.93
N THR A 60 -20.09 8.89 19.88
CA THR A 60 -19.62 9.36 21.20
C THR A 60 -18.13 9.72 21.19
N SER A 61 -17.36 9.15 20.27
CA SER A 61 -15.90 9.31 20.20
C SER A 61 -15.47 10.43 19.25
N ILE A 62 -16.19 10.63 18.14
CA ILE A 62 -15.88 11.62 17.11
C ILE A 62 -16.85 12.80 17.23
N GLN A 63 -16.39 13.86 17.88
CA GLN A 63 -17.21 15.04 18.19
C GLN A 63 -17.16 16.12 17.11
N HIS A 64 -16.11 16.12 16.30
CA HIS A 64 -15.87 17.12 15.25
C HIS A 64 -15.49 16.43 13.95
N THR A 65 -16.18 16.81 12.88
CA THR A 65 -15.91 16.31 11.53
C THR A 65 -15.63 17.51 10.63
N ILE A 66 -14.47 17.48 9.97
CA ILE A 66 -14.03 18.54 9.06
C ILE A 66 -13.89 17.92 7.67
N LEU A 67 -14.55 18.52 6.68
CA LEU A 67 -14.43 18.11 5.28
C LEU A 67 -13.42 19.00 4.57
N LEU A 68 -12.33 18.40 4.07
CA LEU A 68 -11.40 19.09 3.17
C LEU A 68 -11.97 19.09 1.75
N THR A 69 -11.99 20.25 1.10
CA THR A 69 -12.62 20.43 -0.22
C THR A 69 -11.62 20.70 -1.35
N HIS A 70 -10.38 21.08 -1.02
CA HIS A 70 -9.36 21.40 -2.02
C HIS A 70 -8.54 20.18 -2.41
N VAL A 71 -8.46 19.89 -3.71
CA VAL A 71 -7.68 18.78 -4.28
C VAL A 71 -6.28 19.29 -4.63
N PHE A 72 -5.26 18.80 -3.92
CA PHE A 72 -3.86 19.19 -4.16
C PHE A 72 -3.13 18.28 -5.16
N ARG A 73 -3.56 17.01 -5.28
CA ARG A 73 -2.83 15.99 -6.05
C ARG A 73 -2.93 16.23 -7.55
N GLN A 74 -4.13 16.48 -8.05
CA GLN A 74 -4.37 16.79 -9.46
C GLN A 74 -4.43 18.30 -9.64
N LYS A 75 -3.45 18.87 -10.36
CA LYS A 75 -3.41 20.30 -10.68
C LYS A 75 -4.45 20.70 -11.74
N ASP A 76 -4.83 19.77 -12.62
CA ASP A 76 -5.84 20.01 -13.65
C ASP A 76 -7.25 19.97 -13.04
N PRO A 77 -8.00 21.10 -13.05
CA PRO A 77 -9.33 21.17 -12.47
C PRO A 77 -10.35 20.29 -13.21
N VAL A 78 -10.19 20.07 -14.53
CA VAL A 78 -11.09 19.21 -15.30
C VAL A 78 -10.92 17.77 -14.84
N PHE A 79 -9.68 17.31 -14.72
CA PHE A 79 -9.40 15.97 -14.23
C PHE A 79 -9.81 15.76 -12.77
N ALA A 80 -9.60 16.75 -11.91
CA ALA A 80 -10.07 16.71 -10.52
C ALA A 80 -11.60 16.55 -10.43
N GLU A 81 -12.34 17.27 -11.27
CA GLU A 81 -13.80 17.16 -11.35
C GLU A 81 -14.25 15.78 -11.87
N MET A 82 -13.59 15.24 -12.89
CA MET A 82 -13.85 13.87 -13.36
C MET A 82 -13.68 12.82 -12.25
N LEU A 83 -12.64 12.96 -11.42
CA LEU A 83 -12.40 12.07 -10.28
C LEU A 83 -13.45 12.25 -9.17
N ASN A 84 -13.91 13.48 -8.91
CA ASN A 84 -14.99 13.74 -7.95
C ASN A 84 -16.33 13.14 -8.41
N GLN A 85 -16.64 13.20 -9.71
CA GLN A 85 -17.81 12.51 -10.27
C GLN A 85 -17.73 11.01 -10.07
N MET A 86 -16.56 10.41 -10.31
CA MET A 86 -16.32 8.99 -10.07
C MET A 86 -16.47 8.63 -8.59
N ARG A 87 -15.88 9.44 -7.69
CA ARG A 87 -15.97 9.27 -6.23
C ARG A 87 -17.42 9.24 -5.73
N LEU A 88 -18.30 10.07 -6.32
CA LEU A 88 -19.72 10.14 -5.95
C LEU A 88 -20.61 9.15 -6.73
N GLY A 89 -20.04 8.40 -7.69
CA GLY A 89 -20.79 7.51 -8.58
C GLY A 89 -21.71 8.25 -9.57
N LYS A 90 -21.47 9.54 -9.83
CA LYS A 90 -22.30 10.41 -10.70
C LYS A 90 -21.51 10.81 -11.94
N ILE A 91 -21.27 9.86 -12.83
CA ILE A 91 -20.39 10.03 -13.99
C ILE A 91 -21.18 10.50 -15.21
N THR A 92 -20.72 11.59 -15.83
CA THR A 92 -21.32 12.10 -17.08
C THR A 92 -20.83 11.32 -18.32
N PRO A 93 -21.57 11.34 -19.45
CA PRO A 93 -21.10 10.77 -20.71
C PRO A 93 -19.75 11.35 -21.16
N GLN A 94 -19.54 12.66 -20.96
CA GLN A 94 -18.30 13.37 -21.31
C GLN A 94 -17.12 12.84 -20.50
N THR A 95 -17.29 12.69 -19.18
CA THR A 95 -16.27 12.09 -18.30
C THR A 95 -15.96 10.65 -18.70
N THR A 96 -16.99 9.87 -19.05
CA THR A 96 -16.83 8.48 -19.52
C THR A 96 -15.99 8.42 -20.80
N GLU A 97 -16.29 9.27 -21.77
CA GLU A 97 -15.53 9.34 -23.03
C GLU A 97 -14.09 9.78 -22.79
N ALA A 98 -13.88 10.76 -21.90
CA ALA A 98 -12.55 11.24 -21.53
C ALA A 98 -11.70 10.11 -20.90
N PHE A 99 -12.25 9.31 -19.98
CA PHE A 99 -11.54 8.14 -19.44
C PHE A 99 -11.23 7.09 -20.49
N LYS A 100 -12.16 6.81 -21.43
CA LYS A 100 -11.89 5.86 -22.53
C LYS A 100 -10.71 6.29 -23.40
N LYS A 101 -10.53 7.59 -23.63
CA LYS A 101 -9.38 8.13 -24.40
C LYS A 101 -8.03 7.90 -23.71
N LEU A 102 -8.00 7.59 -22.41
CA LEU A 102 -6.78 7.27 -21.66
C LEU A 102 -6.27 5.84 -21.90
N SER A 103 -6.98 5.01 -22.68
CA SER A 103 -6.52 3.67 -23.12
C SER A 103 -5.34 3.70 -24.10
N ARG A 104 -4.95 4.88 -24.56
CA ARG A 104 -3.73 5.08 -25.37
C ARG A 104 -2.48 4.58 -24.62
N PRO A 105 -1.43 4.14 -25.34
CA PRO A 105 -0.14 3.90 -24.74
C PRO A 105 0.37 5.14 -23.99
N LEU A 106 1.08 4.88 -22.89
CA LEU A 106 1.74 5.92 -22.13
C LEU A 106 3.14 6.12 -22.72
N ASP A 107 3.54 7.38 -22.89
CA ASP A 107 4.88 7.77 -23.32
C ASP A 107 5.60 8.30 -22.08
N PHE A 108 6.65 7.59 -21.66
CA PHE A 108 7.45 7.93 -20.49
C PHE A 108 8.87 8.26 -20.94
N HIS A 109 9.42 9.32 -20.34
CA HIS A 109 10.82 9.71 -20.51
C HIS A 109 11.61 9.56 -19.20
N ASP A 110 11.01 8.95 -18.18
CA ASP A 110 11.61 8.73 -16.87
C ASP A 110 12.21 7.31 -16.77
N ASP A 111 13.16 7.11 -15.85
CA ASP A 111 13.83 5.80 -15.64
C ASP A 111 12.95 4.71 -15.01
N LEU A 112 11.81 5.11 -14.44
CA LEU A 112 10.81 4.25 -13.81
C LEU A 112 9.57 4.14 -14.68
N ASP A 113 9.12 2.91 -14.89
CA ASP A 113 7.86 2.65 -15.56
C ASP A 113 6.69 3.02 -14.64
N ALA A 114 5.55 3.37 -15.25
CA ALA A 114 4.33 3.57 -14.47
C ALA A 114 3.87 2.28 -13.78
N THR A 115 3.53 2.43 -12.51
CA THR A 115 2.87 1.39 -11.72
C THR A 115 1.50 1.08 -12.32
N GLU A 116 1.30 -0.17 -12.71
CA GLU A 116 0.00 -0.69 -13.09
C GLU A 116 -0.79 -1.13 -11.85
N LEU A 117 -2.09 -0.86 -11.84
CA LEU A 117 -3.01 -1.25 -10.77
C LEU A 117 -4.03 -2.25 -11.30
N PHE A 118 -4.22 -3.34 -10.57
CA PHE A 118 -5.15 -4.42 -10.93
C PHE A 118 -6.09 -4.74 -9.76
N PRO A 119 -7.29 -5.28 -10.03
CA PRO A 119 -8.24 -5.61 -8.98
C PRO A 119 -7.85 -6.87 -8.18
N THR A 120 -7.07 -7.79 -8.75
CA THR A 120 -6.66 -9.04 -8.06
C THR A 120 -5.15 -9.20 -7.94
N ARG A 121 -4.71 -9.91 -6.90
CA ARG A 121 -3.29 -10.25 -6.70
C ARG A 121 -2.73 -11.12 -7.84
N ALA A 122 -3.54 -12.03 -8.39
CA ALA A 122 -3.14 -12.89 -9.49
C ALA A 122 -2.80 -12.09 -10.76
N GLU A 123 -3.56 -11.04 -11.08
CA GLU A 123 -3.26 -10.14 -12.20
C GLU A 123 -1.98 -9.33 -11.95
N VAL A 124 -1.79 -8.83 -10.72
CA VAL A 124 -0.55 -8.16 -10.31
C VAL A 124 0.66 -9.07 -10.47
N GLU A 125 0.58 -10.30 -9.96
CA GLU A 125 1.66 -11.29 -10.04
C GLU A 125 1.99 -11.66 -11.49
N ASN A 126 0.97 -11.85 -12.33
CA ASN A 126 1.15 -12.11 -13.75
C ASN A 126 1.83 -10.93 -14.47
N ALA A 127 1.35 -9.70 -14.26
CA ALA A 127 1.94 -8.51 -14.88
C ALA A 127 3.40 -8.30 -14.45
N ASN A 128 3.70 -8.47 -13.16
CA ASN A 128 5.06 -8.39 -12.64
C ASN A 128 5.96 -9.51 -13.18
N GLY A 129 5.46 -10.75 -13.27
CA GLY A 129 6.19 -11.87 -13.84
C GLY A 129 6.54 -11.67 -15.32
N VAL A 130 5.59 -11.15 -16.11
CA VAL A 130 5.83 -10.80 -17.51
C VAL A 130 6.91 -9.72 -17.63
N ARG A 131 6.88 -8.68 -16.81
CA ARG A 131 7.94 -7.65 -16.80
C ARG A 131 9.30 -8.21 -16.37
N MET A 132 9.34 -9.01 -15.32
CA MET A 132 10.58 -9.63 -14.82
C MET A 132 11.22 -10.56 -15.86
N SER A 133 10.42 -11.29 -16.64
CA SER A 133 10.93 -12.17 -17.71
C SER A 133 11.53 -11.40 -18.89
N ARG A 134 11.07 -10.17 -19.15
CA ARG A 134 11.62 -9.28 -20.20
C ARG A 134 12.95 -8.64 -19.83
N LEU A 135 13.26 -8.51 -18.54
CA LEU A 135 14.55 -7.99 -18.10
C LEU A 135 15.66 -8.98 -18.45
N SER A 136 16.74 -8.46 -19.03
CA SER A 136 17.97 -9.21 -19.27
C SER A 136 18.75 -9.40 -17.96
N GLY A 137 19.73 -10.30 -17.99
CA GLY A 137 20.57 -10.60 -16.83
C GLY A 137 20.08 -11.79 -16.01
N GLU A 138 20.94 -12.18 -15.06
CA GLU A 138 20.73 -13.33 -14.19
C GLU A 138 19.68 -13.04 -13.11
N VAL A 139 18.87 -14.05 -12.81
CA VAL A 139 17.90 -13.99 -11.71
C VAL A 139 18.61 -14.27 -10.40
N MET A 140 18.56 -13.31 -9.49
CA MET A 140 18.98 -13.48 -8.11
C MET A 140 17.78 -13.95 -7.28
N VAL A 141 17.96 -15.06 -6.56
CA VAL A 141 16.92 -15.67 -5.73
C VAL A 141 17.25 -15.45 -4.26
N PHE A 142 16.33 -14.86 -3.52
CA PHE A 142 16.46 -14.66 -2.08
C PHE A 142 15.35 -15.44 -1.36
N ASN A 143 15.77 -16.42 -0.55
CA ASN A 143 14.87 -17.24 0.26
C ASN A 143 14.74 -16.64 1.66
N ALA A 144 13.51 -16.55 2.17
CA ALA A 144 13.24 -16.12 3.54
C ALA A 144 13.84 -17.11 4.55
N GLN A 145 14.24 -16.58 5.71
CA GLN A 145 14.64 -17.37 6.87
C GLN A 145 13.61 -17.20 7.98
N ASP A 146 12.76 -18.21 8.14
CA ASP A 146 11.69 -18.20 9.13
C ASP A 146 12.10 -18.95 10.40
N SER A 147 11.75 -18.40 11.56
CA SER A 147 12.00 -19.03 12.87
C SER A 147 10.82 -18.79 13.83
N GLY A 148 10.70 -19.63 14.86
CA GLY A 148 9.64 -19.51 15.85
C GLY A 148 9.43 -20.78 16.66
N SER A 149 8.61 -20.69 17.72
CA SER A 149 8.30 -21.82 18.62
C SER A 149 7.03 -22.59 18.25
N ILE A 150 6.29 -22.14 17.22
CA ILE A 150 5.04 -22.76 16.79
C ILE A 150 5.34 -24.07 16.08
N GLN A 151 4.90 -25.19 16.67
CA GLN A 151 5.09 -26.54 16.13
C GLN A 151 3.98 -26.95 15.16
N ASP A 152 2.80 -26.34 15.26
CA ASP A 152 1.69 -26.61 14.35
C ASP A 152 1.97 -25.95 12.98
N VAL A 153 2.18 -26.78 11.97
CA VAL A 153 2.51 -26.36 10.60
C VAL A 153 1.39 -25.53 9.98
N GLN A 154 0.12 -25.91 10.18
CA GLN A 154 -1.01 -25.19 9.57
C GLN A 154 -1.16 -23.79 10.19
N MET A 155 -0.99 -23.69 11.50
CA MET A 155 -1.01 -22.41 12.20
C MET A 155 0.16 -21.54 11.77
N ARG A 156 1.37 -22.10 11.67
CA ARG A 156 2.56 -21.40 11.20
C ARG A 156 2.37 -20.87 9.78
N ASP A 157 1.92 -21.71 8.85
CA ASP A 157 1.78 -21.33 7.45
C ASP A 157 0.69 -20.25 7.28
N ARG A 158 -0.39 -20.29 8.07
CA ARG A 158 -1.40 -19.21 8.10
C ARG A 158 -0.81 -17.89 8.61
N LEU A 159 0.05 -17.93 9.62
CA LEU A 159 0.70 -16.71 10.14
C LEU A 159 1.67 -16.14 9.10
N LEU A 160 2.49 -16.98 8.47
CA LEU A 160 3.42 -16.57 7.41
C LEU A 160 2.67 -16.03 6.18
N ALA A 161 1.49 -16.55 5.86
CA ALA A 161 0.66 -16.02 4.78
C ALA A 161 0.19 -14.57 5.00
N ASN A 162 0.21 -14.08 6.23
CA ASN A 162 -0.11 -12.68 6.56
C ASN A 162 1.10 -11.74 6.46
N CYS A 163 2.31 -12.27 6.24
CA CYS A 163 3.49 -11.45 6.01
C CYS A 163 3.41 -10.78 4.64
N MET A 164 3.79 -9.50 4.59
CA MET A 164 3.86 -8.78 3.31
C MET A 164 5.00 -9.27 2.42
N ALA A 165 6.10 -9.72 3.02
CA ALA A 165 7.26 -10.25 2.31
C ALA A 165 6.97 -11.68 1.83
N PRO A 166 7.20 -12.01 0.54
CA PRO A 166 7.06 -13.37 0.06
C PRO A 166 8.18 -14.29 0.59
N PRO A 167 7.94 -15.61 0.67
CA PRO A 167 8.95 -16.57 1.13
C PRO A 167 10.14 -16.70 0.17
N VAL A 168 9.93 -16.40 -1.11
CA VAL A 168 10.99 -16.36 -2.13
C VAL A 168 10.76 -15.12 -2.98
N ILE A 169 11.80 -14.31 -3.13
CA ILE A 169 11.79 -13.16 -4.03
C ILE A 169 12.83 -13.37 -5.14
N HIS A 170 12.40 -13.11 -6.38
CA HIS A 170 13.22 -13.20 -7.58
C HIS A 170 13.48 -11.79 -8.08
N LEU A 171 14.75 -11.42 -8.22
CA LEU A 171 15.17 -10.08 -8.59
C LEU A 171 16.16 -10.12 -9.76
N LYS A 172 16.15 -9.08 -10.58
CA LYS A 172 17.13 -8.84 -11.64
C LYS A 172 17.59 -7.39 -11.61
N LYS A 173 18.77 -7.10 -12.16
CA LYS A 173 19.18 -5.72 -12.43
C LYS A 173 18.12 -5.05 -13.33
N GLY A 174 17.77 -3.82 -13.00
CA GLY A 174 16.74 -3.04 -13.69
C GLY A 174 15.31 -3.33 -13.20
N ALA A 175 15.09 -4.28 -12.29
CA ALA A 175 13.76 -4.53 -11.75
C ALA A 175 13.28 -3.34 -10.89
N GLN A 176 12.04 -2.90 -11.13
CA GLN A 176 11.34 -1.95 -10.28
C GLN A 176 10.85 -2.65 -9.02
N VAL A 177 11.14 -2.07 -7.86
CA VAL A 177 10.80 -2.61 -6.54
C VAL A 177 10.10 -1.55 -5.70
N MET A 178 9.34 -2.04 -4.71
CA MET A 178 8.68 -1.20 -3.72
C MET A 178 9.13 -1.62 -2.33
N LEU A 179 9.53 -0.66 -1.52
CA LEU A 179 9.86 -0.90 -0.13
C LEU A 179 8.58 -1.20 0.67
N ILE A 180 8.58 -2.29 1.42
CA ILE A 180 7.41 -2.73 2.23
C ILE A 180 7.58 -2.48 3.73
N LYS A 181 8.70 -1.90 4.15
CA LYS A 181 9.06 -1.67 5.55
C LYS A 181 9.67 -0.28 5.70
N ASN A 182 9.23 0.48 6.69
CA ASN A 182 9.86 1.76 7.03
C ASN A 182 11.28 1.51 7.55
N MET A 183 12.26 2.24 7.03
CA MET A 183 13.66 2.13 7.43
C MET A 183 14.15 3.43 8.07
N GLU A 184 14.38 4.45 7.25
CA GLU A 184 14.86 5.78 7.64
C GLU A 184 13.83 6.84 7.21
N ASP A 185 14.05 8.11 7.59
CA ASP A 185 13.05 9.19 7.43
C ASP A 185 12.51 9.35 5.99
N ASN A 186 13.34 9.08 4.98
CA ASN A 186 12.96 9.20 3.56
C ASN A 186 12.69 7.85 2.87
N LEU A 187 12.92 6.72 3.56
CA LEU A 187 12.69 5.37 3.05
C LEU A 187 11.53 4.73 3.79
N VAL A 188 10.33 4.97 3.26
CA VAL A 188 9.06 4.54 3.84
C VAL A 188 8.42 3.43 3.02
N ASN A 189 7.50 2.70 3.65
CA ASN A 189 6.65 1.75 2.96
C ASN A 189 5.91 2.44 1.79
N GLY A 190 6.07 1.91 0.58
CA GLY A 190 5.58 2.48 -0.67
C GLY A 190 6.64 3.20 -1.50
N SER A 191 7.85 3.45 -0.97
CA SER A 191 8.94 4.03 -1.76
C SER A 191 9.29 3.11 -2.95
N LEU A 192 9.31 3.67 -4.15
CA LEU A 192 9.64 2.98 -5.40
C LEU A 192 11.12 3.17 -5.74
N GLY A 193 11.73 2.16 -6.34
CA GLY A 193 13.10 2.22 -6.82
C GLY A 193 13.39 1.19 -7.89
N LYS A 194 14.60 1.22 -8.43
CA LYS A 194 15.09 0.29 -9.45
C LYS A 194 16.37 -0.38 -8.96
N ILE A 195 16.49 -1.69 -9.15
CA ILE A 195 17.70 -2.41 -8.77
C ILE A 195 18.82 -2.03 -9.72
N VAL A 196 19.88 -1.40 -9.19
CA VAL A 196 21.03 -0.97 -9.98
C VAL A 196 22.07 -2.10 -10.12
N ALA A 197 22.30 -2.85 -9.04
CA ALA A 197 23.26 -3.94 -8.97
C ALA A 197 22.98 -4.88 -7.78
N PHE A 198 23.71 -5.99 -7.71
CA PHE A 198 23.79 -6.88 -6.56
C PHE A 198 25.25 -6.94 -6.11
N MET A 199 25.51 -6.69 -4.83
CA MET A 199 26.85 -6.65 -4.26
C MET A 199 26.81 -7.28 -2.86
N ASP A 200 27.89 -7.95 -2.46
CA ASP A 200 28.14 -8.17 -1.05
C ASP A 200 28.63 -6.88 -0.37
N GLU A 201 28.72 -6.90 0.95
CA GLU A 201 29.11 -5.75 1.76
C GLU A 201 30.50 -5.22 1.38
N ALA A 202 31.48 -6.10 1.18
CA ALA A 202 32.85 -5.70 0.85
C ALA A 202 32.92 -5.03 -0.54
N THR A 203 32.19 -5.56 -1.51
CA THR A 203 32.10 -5.01 -2.87
C THR A 203 31.37 -3.67 -2.87
N PHE A 204 30.30 -3.55 -2.07
CA PHE A 204 29.56 -2.31 -1.93
C PHE A 204 30.40 -1.21 -1.26
N ASP A 205 31.15 -1.54 -0.22
CA ASP A 205 32.06 -0.61 0.44
C ASP A 205 33.18 -0.14 -0.50
N TYR A 206 33.72 -1.05 -1.32
CA TYR A 206 34.68 -0.68 -2.36
C TYR A 206 34.03 0.28 -3.36
N TYR A 207 32.85 -0.04 -3.89
CA TYR A 207 32.12 0.82 -4.84
C TYR A 207 31.88 2.22 -4.26
N ARG A 208 31.38 2.30 -3.02
CA ARG A 208 31.07 3.58 -2.35
C ARG A 208 32.29 4.48 -2.17
N ASN A 209 33.47 3.89 -1.97
CA ASN A 209 34.71 4.64 -1.79
C ASN A 209 35.40 5.00 -3.12
N ASN A 210 34.95 4.42 -4.24
CA ASN A 210 35.56 4.58 -5.56
C ASN A 210 34.49 4.83 -6.63
N GLU A 211 33.38 5.50 -6.28
CA GLU A 211 32.20 5.64 -7.15
C GLU A 211 32.55 6.23 -8.52
N ASP A 212 33.49 7.20 -8.55
CA ASP A 212 34.02 7.83 -9.75
C ASP A 212 34.68 6.83 -10.75
N GLU A 213 35.23 5.71 -10.26
CA GLU A 213 35.82 4.66 -11.11
C GLU A 213 34.75 3.82 -11.83
N PHE A 214 33.51 3.84 -11.33
CA PHE A 214 32.40 3.02 -11.84
C PHE A 214 31.34 3.82 -12.60
N THR A 215 31.23 5.13 -12.37
CA THR A 215 30.26 6.01 -13.05
C THR A 215 30.81 6.62 -14.35
N GLY A 216 31.94 6.11 -14.87
CA GLY A 216 32.67 6.66 -16.01
C GLY A 216 31.79 7.29 -17.10
N GLU A 217 31.91 8.61 -17.25
CA GLU A 217 31.78 9.29 -18.53
C GLU A 217 32.94 8.91 -19.45
#